data_AF-B7PXX3-F1
#
_entry.id   AF-B7PXX3-F1
#
_cell.length_a   1.000
_cell.length_b   1.000
_cell.length_c   1.000
_cell.angle_alpha   90.00
_cell.angle_beta   90.00
_cell.angle_gamma   90.00
#
_symmetry.space_group_name_H-M   'P 1'
#
loop_
_entity.id
_entity.type
_entity.pdbx_description
1 polymer ?
#
loop_
_entity_poly.entity_id
_entity_poly.type
_entity_poly.pdbx_seq_one_letter_code
_entity_poly.pdbx_strand_id
1 'polypeptide(L)'
;MLGPNGMPLDAALITRASRWKGRLVPMSTKLDKFEALLNSHFNHEAYGLRPKHSVGAQHINVSDALPSLILSGLVRIKKDVVQFTENGILFENDQEVRFQRILMRIESVR
;
A
#
# COMPACT_ATOMS: atom_id res chain seq x y z
N MET A 1 9.38 -0.18 -6.34
CA MET A 1 8.66 -0.96 -7.37
C MET A 1 9.37 -0.82 -8.69
N LEU A 2 9.86 -1.94 -9.19
CA LEU A 2 10.41 -2.04 -10.53
C LEU A 2 9.26 -2.10 -11.53
N GLY A 3 9.38 -1.29 -12.58
CA GLY A 3 8.55 -1.35 -13.77
C GLY A 3 8.99 -2.46 -14.72
N PRO A 4 8.40 -2.49 -15.93
CA PRO A 4 8.72 -3.49 -16.95
C PRO A 4 10.23 -3.58 -17.21
N ASN A 5 10.74 -4.81 -17.34
CA ASN A 5 12.15 -5.11 -17.60
C ASN A 5 13.14 -4.54 -16.55
N GLY A 6 12.69 -4.33 -15.31
CA GLY A 6 13.56 -3.81 -14.24
C GLY A 6 13.81 -2.30 -14.31
N MET A 7 13.14 -1.58 -15.21
CA MET A 7 13.24 -0.12 -15.29
C MET A 7 12.46 0.55 -14.15
N PRO A 8 12.78 1.79 -13.77
CA PRO A 8 11.97 2.56 -12.82
C PRO A 8 10.51 2.68 -13.28
N LEU A 9 9.56 2.41 -12.38
CA LEU A 9 8.13 2.39 -12.69
C LEU A 9 7.63 3.76 -13.16
N ASP A 10 8.14 4.83 -12.54
CA ASP A 10 7.85 6.22 -12.90
C ASP A 10 8.33 6.55 -14.32
N ALA A 11 9.53 6.10 -14.70
CA ALA A 11 10.05 6.27 -16.06
C ALA A 11 9.17 5.55 -17.11
N ALA A 12 8.59 4.40 -16.76
CA ALA A 12 7.69 3.66 -17.64
C ALA A 12 6.28 4.29 -17.72
N LEU A 13 5.73 4.77 -16.60
CA LEU A 13 4.34 5.24 -16.50
C LEU A 13 4.18 6.74 -16.78
N ILE A 14 5.13 7.58 -16.37
CA ILE A 14 5.07 9.04 -16.44
C ILE A 14 5.72 9.51 -17.75
N THR A 15 5.17 9.05 -18.87
CA THR A 15 5.64 9.42 -20.21
C THR A 15 4.68 10.39 -20.91
N ARG A 16 5.19 11.14 -21.90
CA ARG A 16 4.33 12.00 -22.73
C ARG A 16 3.24 11.20 -23.44
N ALA A 17 3.57 10.03 -23.97
CA ALA A 17 2.61 9.14 -24.62
C ALA A 17 1.53 8.66 -23.65
N SER A 18 1.89 8.30 -22.41
CA SER A 18 0.94 7.94 -21.36
C SER A 18 0.00 9.09 -21.02
N ARG A 19 0.55 10.31 -20.85
CA ARG A 19 -0.25 11.52 -20.60
C ARG A 19 -1.21 11.84 -21.75
N TRP A 20 -0.78 11.67 -23.00
CA TRP A 20 -1.64 11.87 -24.17
C TRP A 20 -2.78 10.84 -24.23
N LYS A 21 -2.46 9.55 -24.08
CA LYS A 21 -3.49 8.48 -24.00
C LYS A 21 -4.46 8.73 -22.84
N GLY A 22 -3.95 9.20 -21.71
CA GLY A 22 -4.75 9.57 -20.55
C GLY A 22 -5.76 10.69 -20.83
N ARG A 23 -5.59 11.55 -21.83
CA ARG A 23 -6.59 12.58 -22.14
C ARG A 23 -7.86 12.01 -22.78
N LEU A 24 -7.76 10.87 -23.45
CA LEU A 24 -8.86 10.23 -24.19
C LEU A 24 -9.66 9.24 -23.33
N VAL A 25 -9.10 8.82 -22.21
CA VAL A 25 -9.61 7.73 -21.39
C VAL A 25 -10.33 8.30 -20.15
N PRO A 26 -11.55 7.82 -19.81
CA PRO A 26 -12.25 8.24 -18.59
C PRO A 26 -11.44 7.96 -17.33
N MET A 27 -11.65 8.77 -16.28
CA MET A 27 -10.85 8.65 -15.06
C MET A 27 -11.03 7.28 -14.38
N SER A 28 -12.26 6.77 -14.27
CA SER A 28 -12.56 5.44 -13.69
C SER A 28 -11.66 4.35 -14.26
N THR A 29 -11.65 4.21 -15.59
CA THR A 29 -10.83 3.20 -16.27
C THR A 29 -9.32 3.38 -16.07
N LYS A 30 -8.83 4.59 -15.78
CA LYS A 30 -7.42 4.79 -15.41
C LYS A 30 -7.16 4.27 -14.00
N LEU A 31 -8.06 4.54 -13.05
CA LEU A 31 -7.92 4.03 -11.69
C LEU A 31 -8.00 2.50 -11.69
N ASP A 32 -8.94 1.90 -12.42
CA ASP A 32 -9.07 0.44 -12.50
C ASP A 32 -7.81 -0.21 -13.09
N LYS A 33 -7.27 0.36 -14.17
CA LYS A 33 -6.00 -0.11 -14.77
C LYS A 33 -4.81 0.05 -13.81
N PHE A 34 -4.80 1.14 -13.06
CA PHE A 34 -3.74 1.42 -12.12
C PHE A 34 -3.82 0.49 -10.88
N GLU A 35 -5.02 0.22 -10.38
CA GLU A 35 -5.28 -0.78 -9.34
C GLU A 35 -4.88 -2.18 -9.81
N ALA A 36 -5.24 -2.56 -11.05
CA ALA A 36 -4.83 -3.82 -11.66
C ALA A 36 -3.30 -3.93 -11.78
N LEU A 37 -2.61 -2.84 -12.13
CA LEU A 37 -1.15 -2.81 -12.17
C LEU A 37 -0.55 -3.05 -10.79
N LEU A 38 -1.04 -2.37 -9.75
CA LEU A 38 -0.59 -2.59 -8.38
C LEU A 38 -0.83 -4.04 -7.93
N ASN A 39 -2.03 -4.56 -8.19
CA ASN A 39 -2.39 -5.94 -7.85
C ASN A 39 -1.61 -7.00 -8.64
N SER A 40 -1.13 -6.68 -9.85
CA SER A 40 -0.28 -7.57 -10.64
C SER A 40 1.11 -7.76 -10.05
N HIS A 41 1.63 -6.74 -9.35
CA HIS A 41 2.91 -6.84 -8.65
C HIS A 41 2.75 -7.66 -7.36
N PHE A 42 1.66 -7.43 -6.65
CA PHE A 42 1.36 -8.05 -5.38
C PHE A 42 -0.14 -7.92 -5.11
N ASN A 43 -0.82 -9.03 -4.79
CA ASN A 43 -2.25 -9.00 -4.52
C ASN A 43 -2.50 -8.33 -3.15
N HIS A 44 -2.93 -7.07 -3.14
CA HIS A 44 -3.09 -6.30 -1.90
C HIS A 44 -4.19 -6.88 -0.99
N GLU A 45 -5.19 -7.55 -1.56
CA GLU A 45 -6.28 -8.15 -0.81
C GLU A 45 -5.82 -9.40 -0.06
N ALA A 46 -5.06 -10.27 -0.72
CA ALA A 46 -4.52 -11.49 -0.12
C ALA A 46 -3.60 -11.21 1.09
N TYR A 47 -3.04 -10.01 1.17
CA TYR A 47 -2.16 -9.59 2.25
C TYR A 47 -2.80 -8.59 3.22
N GLY A 48 -4.09 -8.27 3.07
CA GLY A 48 -4.79 -7.36 3.96
C GLY A 48 -4.37 -5.88 3.83
N LEU A 49 -3.77 -5.49 2.70
CA LEU A 49 -3.39 -4.11 2.38
C LEU A 49 -4.37 -3.41 1.43
N ARG A 50 -5.48 -4.04 1.06
CA ARG A 50 -6.48 -3.44 0.15
C ARG A 50 -7.11 -2.21 0.82
N PRO A 51 -6.95 -1.00 0.26
CA PRO A 51 -7.54 0.20 0.82
C PRO A 51 -9.06 0.23 0.61
N LYS A 52 -9.79 0.90 1.52
CA LYS A 52 -11.23 1.14 1.40
C LYS A 52 -11.57 2.26 0.40
N HIS A 53 -10.61 3.15 0.14
CA HIS A 53 -10.74 4.25 -0.80
C HIS A 53 -10.14 3.87 -2.16
N SER A 54 -10.48 4.63 -3.20
CA SER A 54 -9.89 4.45 -4.52
C SER A 54 -8.40 4.78 -4.53
N VAL A 55 -7.63 4.14 -5.41
CA VAL A 55 -6.15 4.19 -5.41
C VAL A 55 -5.59 5.61 -5.59
N GLY A 56 -6.32 6.51 -6.25
CA GLY A 56 -5.90 7.89 -6.46
C GLY A 56 -6.25 8.87 -5.33
N ALA A 57 -6.94 8.42 -4.28
CA ALA A 57 -7.40 9.30 -3.20
C ALA A 57 -6.32 9.61 -2.16
N GLN A 58 -5.23 8.85 -2.14
CA GLN A 58 -4.12 9.01 -1.20
C GLN A 58 -2.77 8.82 -1.90
N HIS A 59 -1.70 9.38 -1.31
CA HIS A 59 -0.34 9.11 -1.77
C HIS A 59 -0.04 7.61 -1.71
N ILE A 60 0.51 7.06 -2.78
CA ILE A 60 0.78 5.63 -2.92
C ILE A 60 2.05 5.29 -2.16
N ASN A 61 1.98 4.29 -1.30
CA ASN A 61 3.15 3.74 -0.62
C ASN A 61 3.76 2.62 -1.44
N VAL A 62 5.03 2.79 -1.80
CA VAL A 62 5.77 1.88 -2.68
C VAL A 62 6.90 1.24 -1.88
N SER A 63 6.90 -0.08 -1.73
CA SER A 63 7.98 -0.82 -1.07
C SER A 63 8.21 -2.17 -1.73
N ASP A 64 9.46 -2.47 -2.05
CA ASP A 64 9.86 -3.76 -2.63
C ASP A 64 10.13 -4.83 -1.56
N ALA A 65 10.39 -4.41 -0.32
CA ALA A 65 10.70 -5.32 0.79
C ALA A 65 9.46 -5.73 1.61
N LEU A 66 8.44 -4.87 1.71
CA LEU A 66 7.27 -5.17 2.54
C LEU A 66 6.57 -6.49 2.15
N PRO A 67 6.31 -6.78 0.87
CA PRO A 67 5.70 -8.05 0.46
C PRO A 67 6.43 -9.29 0.99
N SER A 68 7.75 -9.34 0.85
CA SER A 68 8.55 -10.50 1.27
C SER A 68 8.65 -10.63 2.79
N LEU A 69 8.66 -9.50 3.50
CA LEU A 69 8.62 -9.48 4.97
C LEU A 69 7.27 -9.96 5.52
N ILE A 70 6.17 -9.66 4.83
CA ILE A 70 4.85 -10.18 5.22
C ILE A 70 4.78 -11.70 4.95
N LEU A 71 5.23 -12.15 3.77
CA LEU A 71 5.27 -13.58 3.44
C LEU A 71 6.10 -14.41 4.42
N SER A 72 7.26 -13.89 4.83
CA SER A 72 8.14 -14.55 5.79
C SER A 72 7.62 -14.51 7.23
N GLY A 73 6.54 -13.77 7.49
CA GLY A 73 5.96 -13.61 8.82
C GLY A 73 6.74 -12.68 9.76
N LEU A 74 7.79 -12.02 9.26
CA LEU A 74 8.57 -11.01 9.99
C LEU A 74 7.76 -9.73 10.22
N VAL A 75 6.84 -9.42 9.29
CA VAL A 75 5.89 -8.33 9.41
C VAL A 75 4.48 -8.90 9.42
N ARG A 76 3.65 -8.49 10.38
CA ARG A 76 2.23 -8.85 10.44
C ARG A 76 1.40 -7.59 10.36
N ILE A 77 0.47 -7.55 9.42
CA ILE A 77 -0.48 -6.46 9.28
C ILE A 77 -1.60 -6.66 10.30
N LYS A 78 -1.94 -5.59 11.00
CA LYS A 78 -3.03 -5.51 11.97
C LYS A 78 -3.94 -4.34 11.59
N LYS A 79 -5.18 -4.39 12.06
CA LYS A 79 -6.12 -3.26 11.95
C LYS A 79 -5.71 -2.13 12.89
N ASP A 80 -6.57 -1.12 12.99
CA ASP A 80 -6.32 0.05 13.83
C ASP A 80 -6.16 -0.33 15.31
N VAL A 81 -5.37 0.47 16.02
CA VAL A 81 -5.16 0.36 17.46
C VAL A 81 -6.39 0.92 18.17
N VAL A 82 -7.00 0.12 19.05
CA VAL A 82 -8.13 0.53 19.90
C VAL A 82 -7.62 1.17 21.18
N GLN A 83 -6.66 0.52 21.83
CA GLN A 83 -6.12 0.98 23.12
C GLN A 83 -4.69 0.49 23.34
N PHE A 84 -3.87 1.35 23.95
CA PHE A 84 -2.59 0.96 24.54
C PHE A 84 -2.82 0.54 26.00
N THR A 85 -2.28 -0.61 26.39
CA THR A 85 -2.24 -1.09 27.77
C THR A 85 -0.81 -0.92 28.32
N GLU A 86 -0.60 -1.18 29.61
CA GLU A 86 0.73 -1.05 30.22
C GLU A 86 1.80 -1.92 29.54
N ASN A 87 1.41 -3.09 29.02
CA ASN A 87 2.33 -4.08 28.46
C ASN A 87 1.94 -4.53 27.04
N GLY A 88 1.01 -3.83 26.38
CA GLY A 88 0.35 -4.34 25.19
C GLY A 88 -0.49 -3.32 24.43
N ILE A 89 -1.09 -3.80 23.33
CA ILE A 89 -1.88 -3.04 22.36
C ILE A 89 -3.02 -3.95 22.00
N LEU A 90 -4.23 -3.40 22.11
CA LEU A 90 -5.44 -4.00 21.59
C LEU A 90 -5.68 -3.45 20.19
N PHE A 91 -5.79 -4.35 19.21
CA PHE A 91 -6.17 -4.02 17.83
C PHE A 91 -7.65 -4.31 17.59
N GLU A 92 -8.24 -3.63 16.61
CA GLU A 92 -9.63 -3.83 16.25
C GLU A 92 -9.89 -5.29 15.83
N ASN A 93 -10.90 -5.92 16.45
CA ASN A 93 -11.30 -7.32 16.23
C ASN A 93 -10.17 -8.34 16.43
N ASP A 94 -9.23 -8.06 17.31
CA ASP A 94 -8.07 -8.92 17.58
C ASP A 94 -7.80 -9.08 19.09
N GLN A 95 -6.87 -9.96 19.43
CA GLN A 95 -6.40 -10.13 20.81
C GLN A 95 -5.29 -9.13 21.15
N GLU A 96 -5.11 -8.91 22.45
CA GLU A 96 -4.01 -8.09 22.98
C GLU A 96 -2.65 -8.69 22.62
N VAL A 97 -1.77 -7.88 22.04
CA VAL A 97 -0.41 -8.27 21.68
C VAL A 97 0.60 -7.53 22.56
N ARG A 98 1.50 -8.27 23.20
CA ARG A 98 2.64 -7.71 23.94
C ARG A 98 3.76 -7.29 23.01
N PHE A 99 4.43 -6.18 23.33
CA PHE A 99 5.59 -5.68 22.57
C PHE A 99 6.59 -5.00 23.50
N GLN A 100 7.81 -4.82 23.00
CA GLN A 100 8.89 -4.16 23.71
C GLN A 100 9.08 -2.70 23.29
N ARG A 101 8.70 -2.34 22.06
CA ARG A 101 8.91 -0.99 21.50
C ARG A 101 7.82 -0.64 20.50
N ILE A 102 7.40 0.62 20.52
CA ILE A 102 6.49 1.22 19.53
C ILE A 102 7.28 2.25 18.72
N LEU A 103 7.14 2.22 17.40
CA LEU A 103 7.61 3.26 16.50
C LEU A 103 6.41 3.89 15.80
N MET A 104 6.18 5.18 16.03
CA MET A 104 5.13 5.94 15.35
C MET A 104 5.73 6.76 14.23
N ARG A 105 5.18 6.62 13.02
CA ARG A 105 5.47 7.50 11.89
C ARG A 105 4.47 8.66 11.93
N ILE A 106 4.96 9.87 12.20
CA ILE A 106 4.15 11.09 12.14
C ILE A 106 4.24 11.63 10.71
N GLU A 107 3.11 11.67 10.01
CA GLU A 107 3.03 12.36 8.72
C GLU A 107 2.44 13.77 8.95
N SER A 108 3.13 14.79 8.45
CA SER A 108 2.64 16.16 8.49
C SER A 108 1.50 16.29 7.50
N VAL A 109 0.28 16.44 8.01
CA VAL A 109 -0.87 16.84 7.20
C VAL A 109 -0.63 18.30 6.81
N ARG A 110 -0.43 18.56 5.51
CA ARG A 110 -0.47 19.89 4.92
C ARG A 110 -1.85 20.17 4.35
#